data_AF-A0A2V7NZJ9-F1
#
_entry.id   AF-A0A2V7NZJ9-F1
#
_cell.length_a   1.000
_cell.length_b   1.000
_cell.length_c   1.000
_cell.angle_alpha   90.00
_cell.angle_beta   90.00
_cell.angle_gamma   90.00
#
_symmetry.space_group_name_H-M   'P 1'
#
loop_
_entity.id
_entity.type
_entity.pdbx_description
1 polymer ?
#
loop_
_entity_poly.entity_id
_entity_poly.type
_entity_poly.pdbx_seq_one_letter_code
_entity_poly.pdbx_strand_id
1 'polypeptide(L)'
;EERGLPVMVHTGTSVFPGARAKYGNPLELDDVAVDFPDLTLLMAYGGRPLYMEEAFFVLRRHKNVWLDVSGIPPAKLLQYFPRLSELADRALWGTDWPGPGVRDMKQNIEQFATLPLSDAHRKAILETNALAVLPPR
;
A
#
# COMPACT_ATOMS: atom_id res chain seq x y z
N GLU A 1 1.82 -11.72 -15.02
CA GLU A 1 2.01 -13.01 -14.33
C GLU A 1 3.15 -13.81 -14.95
N GLU A 2 3.05 -14.21 -16.24
CA GLU A 2 4.05 -15.07 -16.92
C GLU A 2 5.51 -14.62 -16.79
N ARG A 3 5.77 -13.31 -16.70
CA ARG A 3 7.13 -12.74 -16.57
C ARG A 3 7.61 -12.59 -15.13
N GLY A 4 6.79 -12.93 -14.12
CA GLY A 4 7.11 -12.75 -12.71
C GLY A 4 7.31 -11.28 -12.28
N LEU A 5 6.81 -10.33 -13.07
CA LEU A 5 6.94 -8.90 -12.77
C LEU A 5 5.78 -8.41 -11.90
N PRO A 6 6.05 -7.66 -10.81
CA PRO A 6 5.00 -7.05 -10.02
C PRO A 6 4.30 -5.93 -10.79
N VAL A 7 3.01 -5.74 -10.52
CA VAL A 7 2.21 -4.63 -11.07
C VAL A 7 1.71 -3.78 -9.92
N MET A 8 2.00 -2.48 -9.98
CA MET A 8 1.48 -1.50 -9.03
C MET A 8 0.31 -0.74 -9.65
N VAL A 9 -0.78 -0.61 -8.89
CA VAL A 9 -1.98 0.10 -9.32
C VAL A 9 -2.31 1.19 -8.30
N HIS A 10 -2.49 2.42 -8.78
CA HIS A 10 -2.98 3.53 -7.97
C HIS A 10 -4.40 3.23 -7.47
N THR A 11 -4.59 3.15 -6.15
CA THR A 11 -5.91 3.10 -5.53
C THR A 11 -6.10 4.30 -4.61
N GLY A 12 -7.32 4.74 -4.41
CA GLY A 12 -7.65 5.95 -3.65
C GLY A 12 -7.93 7.16 -4.52
N THR A 13 -8.25 8.26 -3.86
CA THR A 13 -8.70 9.47 -4.54
C THR A 13 -7.55 10.43 -4.82
N SER A 14 -7.60 11.03 -6.00
CA SER A 14 -6.77 12.15 -6.39
C SER A 14 -7.61 13.42 -6.51
N VAL A 15 -7.05 14.57 -6.12
CA VAL A 15 -7.73 15.88 -6.15
C VAL A 15 -7.29 16.76 -7.34
N PHE A 16 -6.55 16.19 -8.29
CA PHE A 16 -6.08 16.91 -9.47
C PHE A 16 -7.21 17.09 -10.50
N PRO A 17 -7.17 18.14 -11.34
CA PRO A 17 -8.15 18.36 -12.39
C PRO A 17 -8.32 17.13 -13.30
N GLY A 18 -9.57 16.71 -13.52
CA GLY A 18 -9.91 15.55 -14.37
C GLY A 18 -9.86 14.18 -13.66
N ALA A 19 -9.36 14.11 -12.42
CA ALA A 19 -9.39 12.87 -11.65
C ALA A 19 -10.83 12.45 -11.34
N ARG A 20 -11.10 11.15 -11.40
CA ARG A 20 -12.42 10.55 -11.12
C ARG A 20 -12.27 9.55 -9.99
N ALA A 21 -12.75 9.92 -8.80
CA ALA A 21 -12.59 9.14 -7.57
C ALA A 21 -13.14 7.71 -7.64
N LYS A 22 -14.12 7.43 -8.50
CA LYS A 22 -14.67 6.08 -8.67
C LYS A 22 -13.64 5.05 -9.16
N TYR A 23 -12.63 5.47 -9.91
CA TYR A 23 -11.57 4.57 -10.40
C TYR A 23 -10.46 4.32 -9.37
N GLY A 24 -10.59 4.88 -8.18
CA GLY A 24 -9.69 4.61 -7.07
C GLY A 24 -10.17 3.49 -6.15
N ASN A 25 -11.32 2.86 -6.41
CA ASN A 25 -11.85 1.83 -5.52
C ASN A 25 -10.99 0.55 -5.61
N PRO A 26 -10.38 0.07 -4.51
CA PRO A 26 -9.60 -1.16 -4.49
C PRO A 26 -10.38 -2.43 -4.85
N LEU A 27 -11.72 -2.44 -4.78
CA LEU A 27 -12.53 -3.58 -5.22
C LEU A 27 -12.33 -3.92 -6.70
N GLU A 28 -11.93 -2.95 -7.53
CA GLU A 28 -11.59 -3.20 -8.93
C GLU A 28 -10.37 -4.13 -9.09
N LEU A 29 -9.56 -4.30 -8.04
CA LEU A 29 -8.45 -5.27 -8.00
C LEU A 29 -8.92 -6.69 -7.65
N ASP A 30 -10.15 -6.90 -7.15
CA ASP A 30 -10.66 -8.23 -6.78
C ASP A 30 -10.68 -9.16 -7.99
N ASP A 31 -11.22 -8.70 -9.12
CA ASP A 31 -11.29 -9.46 -10.36
C ASP A 31 -9.89 -9.82 -10.87
N VAL A 32 -8.96 -8.86 -10.87
CA VAL A 32 -7.58 -9.09 -11.33
C VAL A 32 -6.87 -10.11 -10.43
N ALA A 33 -7.07 -10.03 -9.12
CA ALA A 33 -6.45 -10.96 -8.18
C ALA A 33 -7.01 -12.39 -8.29
N VAL A 34 -8.30 -12.53 -8.66
CA VAL A 34 -8.93 -13.83 -8.96
C VAL A 34 -8.40 -14.41 -10.26
N ASP A 35 -8.32 -13.61 -11.31
CA ASP A 35 -7.93 -14.06 -12.65
C ASP A 35 -6.43 -14.37 -12.77
N PHE A 36 -5.60 -13.68 -11.98
CA PHE A 36 -4.13 -13.80 -11.99
C PHE A 36 -3.59 -14.06 -10.56
N PRO A 37 -3.82 -15.25 -9.99
CA PRO A 37 -3.49 -15.55 -8.59
C PRO A 37 -1.99 -15.58 -8.30
N ASP A 38 -1.12 -15.73 -9.31
CA ASP A 38 0.34 -15.72 -9.15
C ASP A 38 0.95 -14.34 -9.46
N LEU A 39 0.14 -13.38 -9.93
CA LEU A 39 0.59 -12.00 -10.14
C LEU A 39 0.70 -11.26 -8.80
N THR A 40 1.90 -10.79 -8.48
CA THR A 40 2.12 -9.83 -7.39
C THR A 40 1.49 -8.46 -7.74
N LEU A 41 0.41 -8.11 -7.04
CA LEU A 41 -0.31 -6.85 -7.19
C LEU A 41 0.00 -5.92 -6.01
N LEU A 42 0.58 -4.75 -6.28
CA LEU A 42 0.80 -3.70 -5.29
C LEU A 42 -0.34 -2.68 -5.35
N MET A 43 -1.15 -2.63 -4.29
CA MET A 43 -2.21 -1.65 -4.08
C MET A 43 -1.62 -0.36 -3.51
N ALA A 44 -1.32 0.60 -4.38
CA ALA A 44 -0.78 1.88 -3.94
C ALA A 44 -1.84 2.71 -3.21
N TYR A 45 -1.43 3.33 -2.10
CA TYR A 45 -2.20 4.23 -1.24
C TYR A 45 -3.40 3.63 -0.49
N GLY A 46 -3.69 2.33 -0.69
CA GLY A 46 -4.71 1.60 0.09
C GLY A 46 -6.11 2.22 0.06
N GLY A 47 -6.56 2.72 -1.10
CA GLY A 47 -7.91 3.27 -1.24
C GLY A 47 -8.13 4.62 -0.54
N ARG A 48 -7.10 5.26 0.03
CA ARG A 48 -7.28 6.47 0.83
C ARG A 48 -7.99 7.62 0.08
N PRO A 49 -8.74 8.49 0.78
CA PRO A 49 -9.25 8.35 2.13
C PRO A 49 -10.70 7.79 2.15
N LEU A 50 -11.20 7.24 1.05
CA LEU A 50 -12.60 6.83 0.93
C LEU A 50 -12.82 5.32 1.07
N TYR A 51 -11.86 4.50 0.65
CA TYR A 51 -12.08 3.07 0.38
C TYR A 51 -11.18 2.14 1.21
N MET A 52 -10.81 2.52 2.45
CA MET A 52 -9.88 1.73 3.26
C MET A 52 -10.51 0.41 3.73
N GLU A 53 -11.83 0.37 3.92
CA GLU A 53 -12.54 -0.86 4.30
C GLU A 53 -12.51 -1.87 3.14
N GLU A 54 -12.77 -1.41 1.92
CA GLU A 54 -12.65 -2.18 0.69
C GLU A 54 -11.20 -2.64 0.45
N ALA A 55 -10.22 -1.74 0.64
CA ALA A 55 -8.80 -2.08 0.57
C ALA A 55 -8.47 -3.25 1.50
N PHE A 56 -8.88 -3.14 2.76
CA PHE A 56 -8.61 -4.14 3.78
C PHE A 56 -9.27 -5.48 3.47
N PHE A 57 -10.50 -5.48 2.93
CA PHE A 57 -11.18 -6.69 2.48
C PHE A 57 -10.38 -7.41 1.38
N VAL A 58 -10.00 -6.69 0.32
CA VAL A 58 -9.22 -7.25 -0.81
C VAL A 58 -7.89 -7.81 -0.32
N LEU A 59 -7.16 -7.07 0.52
CA LEU A 59 -5.87 -7.49 1.10
C LEU A 59 -5.97 -8.74 1.99
N ARG A 60 -7.08 -8.91 2.71
CA ARG A 60 -7.34 -10.10 3.54
C ARG A 60 -7.74 -11.32 2.70
N ARG A 61 -8.48 -11.10 1.61
CA ARG A 61 -8.98 -12.16 0.73
C ARG A 61 -7.88 -12.75 -0.14
N HIS A 62 -7.02 -11.89 -0.70
CA HIS A 62 -6.06 -12.26 -1.73
C HIS A 62 -4.62 -12.20 -1.20
N LYS A 63 -3.91 -13.33 -1.25
CA LYS A 63 -2.52 -13.41 -0.77
C LYS A 63 -1.51 -12.77 -1.71
N ASN A 64 -1.85 -12.64 -2.99
CA ASN A 64 -1.04 -12.02 -4.04
C ASN A 64 -1.22 -10.50 -4.11
N VAL A 65 -2.11 -9.91 -3.30
CA VAL A 65 -2.28 -8.47 -3.18
C VAL A 65 -1.53 -7.94 -1.95
N TRP A 66 -0.72 -6.92 -2.18
CA TRP A 66 0.15 -6.25 -1.22
C TRP A 66 -0.28 -4.80 -1.07
N LEU A 67 -0.13 -4.23 0.12
CA LEU A 67 -0.41 -2.83 0.41
C LEU A 67 0.85 -1.99 0.23
N ASP A 68 0.77 -0.87 -0.47
CA ASP A 68 1.76 0.21 -0.34
C ASP A 68 1.14 1.37 0.45
N VAL A 69 1.75 1.70 1.60
CA VAL A 69 1.23 2.74 2.51
C VAL A 69 1.66 4.16 2.12
N SER A 70 2.33 4.32 0.98
CA SER A 70 2.74 5.63 0.48
C SER A 70 1.56 6.61 0.37
N GLY A 71 1.87 7.90 0.41
CA GLY A 71 0.87 8.98 0.39
C GLY A 71 -0.11 9.04 1.59
N ILE A 72 -0.07 8.07 2.51
CA ILE A 72 -0.74 8.17 3.82
C ILE A 72 0.24 8.83 4.79
N PRO A 73 -0.11 9.98 5.41
CA PRO A 73 0.71 10.54 6.46
C PRO A 73 0.90 9.51 7.59
N PRO A 74 2.14 9.23 8.05
CA PRO A 74 2.39 8.19 9.06
C PRO A 74 1.52 8.36 10.31
N ALA A 75 1.31 9.60 10.76
CA ALA A 75 0.45 9.91 11.91
C ALA A 75 -1.03 9.50 11.74
N LYS A 76 -1.50 9.32 10.51
CA LYS A 76 -2.87 8.85 10.18
C LYS A 76 -2.91 7.38 9.77
N LEU A 77 -1.76 6.71 9.65
CA LEU A 77 -1.70 5.37 9.07
C LEU A 77 -2.56 4.36 9.84
N LEU A 78 -2.47 4.34 11.17
CA LEU A 78 -3.29 3.45 12.00
C LEU A 78 -4.74 3.92 12.17
N GLN A 79 -5.07 5.15 11.77
CA GLN A 79 -6.47 5.56 11.64
C GLN A 79 -7.11 4.91 10.40
N TYR A 80 -6.36 4.81 9.30
CA TYR A 80 -6.84 4.24 8.04
C TYR A 80 -6.74 2.70 8.05
N PHE A 81 -5.67 2.17 8.63
CA PHE A 81 -5.41 0.75 8.78
C PHE A 81 -5.17 0.41 10.25
N PRO A 82 -6.21 0.41 11.10
CA PRO A 82 -6.07 0.09 12.53
C PRO A 82 -5.55 -1.33 12.78
N ARG A 83 -5.72 -2.22 11.79
CA ARG A 83 -5.28 -3.62 11.81
C ARG A 83 -4.07 -3.86 10.91
N LEU A 84 -3.24 -2.85 10.66
CA LEU A 84 -2.05 -2.96 9.80
C LEU A 84 -1.11 -4.11 10.21
N SER A 85 -1.03 -4.44 11.50
CA SER A 85 -0.25 -5.57 11.99
C SER A 85 -0.65 -6.91 11.37
N GLU A 86 -1.91 -7.09 10.97
CA GLU A 86 -2.38 -8.32 10.29
C GLU A 86 -1.94 -8.41 8.83
N LEU A 87 -1.45 -7.30 8.27
CA LEU A 87 -1.00 -7.17 6.88
C LEU A 87 0.51 -6.90 6.80
N ALA A 88 1.23 -6.92 7.94
CA ALA A 88 2.61 -6.48 8.01
C ALA A 88 3.57 -7.31 7.15
N ASP A 89 3.23 -8.57 6.87
CA ASP A 89 3.95 -9.46 5.95
C ASP A 89 3.71 -9.14 4.47
N ARG A 90 2.70 -8.31 4.16
CA ARG A 90 2.33 -7.90 2.81
C ARG A 90 2.12 -6.39 2.65
N ALA A 91 2.75 -5.59 3.49
CA ALA A 91 2.67 -4.13 3.41
C ALA A 91 4.06 -3.54 3.16
N LEU A 92 4.15 -2.55 2.28
CA LEU A 92 5.38 -1.87 1.91
C LEU A 92 5.31 -0.41 2.37
N TRP A 93 6.43 0.08 2.88
CA TRP A 93 6.63 1.50 3.11
C TRP A 93 7.09 2.19 1.82
N GLY A 94 6.52 3.36 1.58
CA GLY A 94 6.94 4.29 0.55
C GLY A 94 6.51 5.69 0.94
N THR A 95 7.12 6.71 0.32
CA THR A 95 6.77 8.11 0.62
C THR A 95 5.82 8.70 -0.41
N ASP A 96 5.86 8.23 -1.67
CA ASP A 96 5.28 8.90 -2.84
C ASP A 96 5.91 10.27 -3.13
N TRP A 97 7.16 10.53 -2.67
CA TRP A 97 7.86 11.77 -2.96
C TRP A 97 8.13 11.95 -4.47
N PRO A 98 7.94 13.16 -5.05
CA PRO A 98 7.61 14.46 -4.44
C PRO A 98 6.11 14.79 -4.42
N GLY A 99 5.26 13.79 -4.16
CA GLY A 99 3.82 13.91 -4.16
C GLY A 99 3.25 14.86 -3.11
N PRO A 100 2.00 15.31 -3.28
CA PRO A 100 1.39 16.30 -2.41
C PRO A 100 1.32 15.84 -0.94
N GLY A 101 1.75 16.71 -0.03
CA GLY A 101 1.71 16.44 1.42
C GLY A 101 2.94 15.73 1.97
N VAL A 102 3.87 15.29 1.13
CA VAL A 102 5.16 14.75 1.53
C VAL A 102 6.18 15.88 1.41
N ARG A 103 6.74 16.33 2.53
CA ARG A 103 7.73 17.44 2.56
C ARG A 103 9.17 16.99 2.58
N ASP A 104 9.42 15.85 3.20
CA ASP A 104 10.75 15.30 3.39
C ASP A 104 10.63 13.79 3.62
N MET A 105 11.48 13.01 2.96
CA MET A 105 11.47 11.55 3.08
C MET A 105 11.99 11.10 4.44
N LYS A 106 12.98 11.80 5.00
CA LYS A 106 13.56 11.47 6.32
C LYS A 106 12.55 11.68 7.44
N GLN A 107 11.84 12.80 7.44
CA GLN A 107 10.77 13.07 8.40
C GLN A 107 9.66 12.01 8.32
N ASN A 108 9.30 11.55 7.11
CA ASN A 108 8.28 10.53 6.94
C ASN A 108 8.69 9.20 7.61
N ILE A 109 9.90 8.71 7.33
CA ILE A 109 10.37 7.45 7.94
C ILE A 109 10.56 7.58 9.45
N GLU A 110 11.03 8.73 9.94
CA GLU A 110 11.15 9.01 11.38
C GLU A 110 9.78 8.97 12.08
N GLN A 111 8.74 9.52 11.46
CA GLN A 111 7.37 9.42 12.00
C GLN A 111 6.80 8.01 11.90
N PHE A 112 7.07 7.29 10.80
CA PHE A 112 6.67 5.89 10.71
C PHE A 112 7.34 5.05 11.82
N ALA A 113 8.60 5.34 12.14
CA ALA A 113 9.36 4.68 13.19
C ALA A 113 8.77 4.86 14.61
N THR A 114 7.91 5.86 14.84
CA THR A 114 7.25 6.05 16.15
C THR A 114 5.93 5.29 16.28
N LEU A 115 5.42 4.69 15.19
CA LEU A 115 4.19 3.90 15.25
C LEU A 115 4.33 2.72 16.22
N PRO A 116 3.26 2.36 16.96
CA PRO A 116 3.25 1.23 17.91
C PRO A 116 3.20 -0.13 17.20
N LEU A 117 4.21 -0.40 16.37
CA LEU A 117 4.44 -1.66 15.68
C LEU A 117 5.62 -2.39 16.32
N SER A 118 5.57 -3.72 16.33
CA SER A 118 6.73 -4.53 16.74
C SER A 118 7.91 -4.32 15.79
N ASP A 119 9.12 -4.59 16.27
CA ASP A 119 10.33 -4.48 15.44
C ASP A 119 10.26 -5.38 14.21
N ALA A 120 9.65 -6.56 14.34
CA ALA A 120 9.41 -7.48 13.23
C ALA A 120 8.49 -6.87 12.16
N HIS A 121 7.35 -6.30 12.56
CA HIS A 121 6.45 -5.63 11.61
C HIS A 121 7.11 -4.42 10.96
N ARG A 122 7.85 -3.62 11.74
CA ARG A 122 8.56 -2.44 11.23
C ARG A 122 9.61 -2.83 10.19
N LYS A 123 10.42 -3.86 10.48
CA LYS A 123 11.41 -4.39 9.55
C LYS A 123 10.76 -4.96 8.29
N ALA A 124 9.65 -5.67 8.43
CA ALA A 124 8.91 -6.21 7.29
C ALA A 124 8.50 -5.10 6.33
N ILE A 125 7.82 -4.09 6.87
CA ILE A 125 7.22 -3.01 6.09
C ILE A 125 8.28 -2.06 5.51
N LEU A 126 9.34 -1.74 6.25
CA LEU A 126 10.39 -0.81 5.80
C LEU A 126 11.40 -1.43 4.82
N GLU A 127 11.57 -2.76 4.83
CA GLU A 127 12.73 -3.38 4.17
C GLU A 127 12.38 -4.71 3.50
N THR A 128 12.09 -5.76 4.28
CA THR A 128 12.16 -7.12 3.73
C THR A 128 11.08 -7.42 2.72
N ASN A 129 9.90 -6.81 2.86
CA ASN A 129 8.80 -6.98 1.91
C ASN A 129 9.16 -6.42 0.55
N ALA A 130 9.72 -5.20 0.50
CA ALA A 130 10.15 -4.57 -0.74
C ALA A 130 11.24 -5.39 -1.44
N LEU A 131 12.23 -5.90 -0.69
CA LEU A 131 13.28 -6.77 -1.23
C LEU A 131 12.76 -8.09 -1.77
N ALA A 132 11.65 -8.60 -1.24
CA ALA A 132 11.04 -9.85 -1.69
C ALA A 132 10.22 -9.69 -2.98
N VAL A 133 9.57 -8.53 -3.18
CA VAL A 133 8.59 -8.35 -4.27
C VAL A 133 9.07 -7.46 -5.41
N LEU A 134 10.01 -6.56 -5.14
CA LEU A 134 10.56 -5.69 -6.17
C LEU A 134 11.85 -6.29 -6.74
N PRO A 135 12.00 -6.36 -8.07
CA PRO A 135 13.22 -6.88 -8.66
C PRO A 135 14.42 -5.99 -8.27
N PRO A 136 15.60 -6.58 -8.01
CA PRO A 136 16.82 -5.81 -7.83
C PRO A 136 17.12 -5.00 -9.10
N ARG A 137 17.65 -3.79 -8.92
CA ARG A 137 18.12 -2.93 -10.02
C ARG A 137 19.44 -3.43 -10.60
#